data_AF-A0A0H4IZ02-F1
#
_entry.id   AF-A0A0H4IZ02-F1
#
_cell.length_a   1.000
_cell.length_b   1.000
_cell.length_c   1.000
_cell.angle_alpha   90.00
_cell.angle_beta   90.00
_cell.angle_gamma   90.00
#
_symmetry.space_group_name_H-M   'P 1'
#
loop_
_entity.id
_entity.type
_entity.pdbx_description
1 polymer ?
#
loop_
_entity_poly.entity_id
_entity_poly.type
_entity_poly.pdbx_seq_one_letter_code
_entity_poly.pdbx_strand_id
1 'polypeptide(L)'
;MQILIKKYYTIMKILIYRTYFFTISIIFLLIYSGFANAEKNLPSLDLLIEEVQDKNDQLVIFKRCAAVYLTSSTTAKVRPDTAQFEKKLKGVAKFFIFLSIELAKSDGIHQDDNQIEKDIDDLYTYYLADIENNKDTDGSYKDGLLQQDLPVCSSIYEASKSL
;
A
#
# COMPACT_ATOMS: atom_id res chain seq x y z
N MET A 1 -1.82 -9.74 67.90
CA MET A 1 -1.09 -8.66 67.18
C MET A 1 -0.40 -9.16 65.90
N GLN A 2 0.30 -10.31 65.90
CA GLN A 2 1.03 -10.81 64.71
C GLN A 2 0.15 -11.24 63.50
N ILE A 3 -1.09 -11.69 63.72
CA ILE A 3 -2.00 -12.14 62.64
C ILE A 3 -2.48 -10.96 61.75
N LEU A 4 -2.68 -9.77 62.34
CA LEU A 4 -3.14 -8.58 61.64
C LEU A 4 -2.08 -8.02 60.67
N ILE A 5 -0.81 -8.04 61.09
CA ILE A 5 0.33 -7.58 60.27
C ILE A 5 0.51 -8.49 59.05
N LYS A 6 0.39 -9.81 59.22
CA LYS A 6 0.51 -10.78 58.11
C LYS A 6 -0.61 -10.61 57.08
N LYS A 7 -1.84 -10.33 57.52
CA LYS A 7 -2.98 -10.07 56.62
C LYS A 7 -2.80 -8.77 55.83
N TYR A 8 -2.29 -7.72 56.47
CA TYR A 8 -2.01 -6.44 55.80
C TYR A 8 -0.92 -6.56 54.73
N TYR A 9 0.15 -7.31 55.02
CA TYR A 9 1.25 -7.53 54.06
C TYR A 9 0.80 -8.33 52.82
N THR A 10 -0.09 -9.32 53.00
CA THR A 10 -0.66 -10.09 51.89
C THR A 10 -1.58 -9.23 51.02
N ILE A 11 -2.43 -8.39 51.62
CA ILE A 11 -3.31 -7.46 50.88
C ILE A 11 -2.49 -6.43 50.11
N MET A 12 -1.43 -5.88 50.72
CA MET A 12 -0.54 -4.92 50.07
C MET A 12 0.20 -5.53 48.87
N LYS A 13 0.68 -6.79 48.99
CA LYS A 13 1.29 -7.51 47.85
C LYS A 13 0.29 -7.71 46.71
N ILE A 14 -0.94 -8.15 47.00
CA ILE A 14 -1.98 -8.38 45.98
C ILE A 14 -2.30 -7.08 45.22
N LEU A 15 -2.39 -5.96 45.92
CA LEU A 15 -2.62 -4.65 45.30
C LEU A 15 -1.48 -4.25 44.37
N ILE A 16 -0.22 -4.45 44.79
CA ILE A 16 0.97 -4.16 43.98
C ILE A 16 1.00 -5.02 42.71
N TYR A 17 0.74 -6.33 42.82
CA TYR A 17 0.70 -7.23 41.65
C TYR A 17 -0.41 -6.86 40.66
N ARG A 18 -1.57 -6.43 41.15
CA ARG A 18 -2.70 -6.00 40.32
C ARG A 18 -2.37 -4.72 39.54
N THR A 19 -1.65 -3.79 40.16
CA THR A 19 -1.17 -2.58 39.48
C THR A 19 -0.16 -2.91 38.39
N TYR A 20 0.83 -3.77 38.66
CA TYR A 20 1.82 -4.17 37.67
C TYR A 20 1.20 -4.89 36.46
N PHE A 21 0.26 -5.80 36.70
CA PHE A 21 -0.45 -6.49 35.64
C PHE A 21 -1.22 -5.51 34.75
N PHE A 22 -1.94 -4.56 35.36
CA PHE A 22 -2.68 -3.53 34.63
C PHE A 22 -1.77 -2.61 33.79
N THR A 23 -0.62 -2.19 34.33
CA THR A 23 0.36 -1.39 33.57
C THR A 23 0.97 -2.16 32.40
N ILE A 24 1.27 -3.44 32.56
CA ILE A 24 1.82 -4.27 31.48
C ILE A 24 0.79 -4.46 30.37
N SER A 25 -0.48 -4.68 30.71
CA SER A 25 -1.56 -4.79 29.71
C SER A 25 -1.74 -3.50 28.91
N ILE A 26 -1.64 -2.33 29.53
CA ILE A 26 -1.73 -1.03 28.84
C ILE A 26 -0.54 -0.84 27.90
N ILE A 27 0.68 -1.14 28.34
CA ILE A 27 1.87 -1.02 27.49
C ILE A 27 1.76 -1.96 26.28
N PHE A 28 1.26 -3.18 26.47
CA PHE A 28 1.03 -4.12 25.37
C PHE A 28 0.01 -3.58 24.35
N LEU A 29 -1.09 -2.96 24.82
CA LEU A 29 -2.08 -2.33 23.94
C LEU A 29 -1.53 -1.10 23.19
N LEU A 30 -0.65 -0.32 23.82
CA LEU A 30 0.01 0.83 23.18
C LEU A 30 1.02 0.40 22.11
N ILE A 31 1.73 -0.71 22.32
CA ILE A 31 2.66 -1.26 21.30
C ILE A 31 1.89 -1.78 20.08
N TYR A 32 0.72 -2.41 20.27
CA TYR A 32 -0.11 -2.89 19.15
C TYR A 32 -0.80 -1.78 18.37
N SER A 33 -1.11 -0.64 18.99
CA SER A 33 -1.76 0.49 18.30
C SER A 33 -0.79 1.33 17.48
N GLY A 34 0.53 1.22 17.72
CA GLY A 34 1.58 1.93 16.95
C GLY A 34 1.79 1.42 15.52
N PHE A 35 1.19 0.29 15.13
CA PHE A 35 1.33 -0.29 13.78
C PHE A 35 0.12 -0.03 12.86
N ALA A 36 -0.93 0.65 13.34
CA ALA A 36 -2.21 0.69 12.64
C ALA A 36 -2.39 1.82 11.62
N ASN A 37 -1.51 2.83 11.55
CA ASN A 37 -1.59 3.89 10.55
C ASN A 37 -0.25 4.61 10.39
N ALA A 38 0.67 4.01 9.65
CA ALA A 38 1.55 4.82 8.83
C ALA A 38 0.87 4.92 7.47
N GLU A 39 0.04 5.95 7.27
CA GLU A 39 -0.39 6.34 5.94
C GLU A 39 0.89 6.58 5.12
N LYS A 40 1.24 5.61 4.25
CA LYS A 40 2.28 5.82 3.25
C LYS A 40 1.75 6.92 2.33
N ASN A 41 2.12 8.17 2.57
CA ASN A 41 1.84 9.24 1.64
C ASN A 41 2.77 9.08 0.44
N LEU A 42 2.26 8.44 -0.62
CA LEU A 42 2.96 8.31 -1.89
C LEU A 42 2.83 9.64 -2.66
N PRO A 43 3.94 10.21 -3.16
CA PRO A 43 3.86 11.37 -4.04
C PRO A 43 3.18 11.00 -5.36
N SER A 44 2.61 11.97 -6.09
CA SER A 44 2.09 11.71 -7.44
C SER A 44 3.20 11.24 -8.40
N LEU A 45 2.82 10.46 -9.41
CA LEU A 45 3.78 9.95 -10.38
C LEU A 45 4.38 11.05 -11.25
N ASP A 46 3.64 12.14 -11.49
CA ASP A 46 4.15 13.33 -12.19
C ASP A 46 5.39 13.90 -11.50
N LEU A 47 5.37 14.03 -10.17
CA LEU A 47 6.51 14.53 -9.41
C LEU A 47 7.71 13.59 -9.48
N LEU A 48 7.48 12.28 -9.49
CA LEU A 48 8.57 11.30 -9.64
C LEU A 48 9.20 11.34 -11.02
N ILE A 49 8.42 11.61 -12.08
CA ILE A 49 8.93 11.63 -13.47
C ILE A 49 9.90 12.78 -13.71
N GLU A 50 9.66 13.94 -13.10
CA GLU A 50 10.57 15.09 -13.18
C GLU A 50 11.95 14.78 -12.58
N GLU A 51 12.02 13.81 -11.67
CA GLU A 51 13.23 13.45 -10.92
C GLU A 51 13.86 12.13 -11.37
N VAL A 52 13.40 11.50 -12.47
CA VAL A 52 13.94 10.21 -12.92
C VAL A 52 15.39 10.35 -13.33
N GLN A 53 16.29 9.77 -12.54
CA GLN A 53 17.73 9.81 -12.81
C GLN A 53 18.31 8.45 -13.13
N ASP A 54 17.75 7.37 -12.56
CA ASP A 54 18.31 6.03 -12.74
C ASP A 54 17.26 4.92 -12.97
N LYS A 55 17.77 3.69 -13.11
CA LYS A 55 16.95 2.52 -13.38
C LYS A 55 16.05 2.14 -12.20
N ASN A 56 16.43 2.44 -10.96
CA ASN A 56 15.58 2.19 -9.79
C ASN A 56 14.35 3.08 -9.84
N ASP A 57 14.48 4.35 -10.23
CA ASP A 57 13.34 5.25 -10.39
C ASP A 57 12.38 4.75 -11.47
N GLN A 58 12.92 4.30 -12.61
CA GLN A 58 12.16 3.67 -13.68
C GLN A 58 11.43 2.41 -13.20
N LEU A 59 12.08 1.61 -12.36
CA LEU A 59 11.47 0.42 -11.76
C LEU A 59 10.31 0.79 -10.83
N VAL A 60 10.45 1.84 -10.02
CA VAL A 60 9.34 2.35 -9.20
C VAL A 60 8.16 2.76 -10.07
N ILE A 61 8.42 3.48 -11.17
CA ILE A 61 7.39 3.93 -12.10
C ILE A 61 6.66 2.74 -12.74
N PHE A 62 7.39 1.72 -13.21
CA PHE A 62 6.76 0.55 -13.83
C PHE A 62 5.93 -0.26 -12.83
N LYS A 63 6.41 -0.45 -11.60
CA LYS A 63 5.63 -1.10 -10.53
C LYS A 63 4.35 -0.32 -10.22
N ARG A 64 4.43 1.02 -10.14
CA ARG A 64 3.24 1.87 -9.94
C ARG A 64 2.26 1.77 -11.10
N CYS A 65 2.72 1.85 -12.34
CA CYS A 65 1.83 1.72 -13.50
C CYS A 65 1.19 0.34 -13.61
N ALA A 66 1.90 -0.73 -13.26
CA ALA A 66 1.31 -2.07 -13.14
C ALA A 66 0.14 -2.06 -12.15
N ALA A 67 0.36 -1.52 -10.94
CA ALA A 67 -0.67 -1.43 -9.90
C ALA A 67 -1.86 -0.56 -10.33
N VAL A 68 -1.64 0.62 -10.91
CA VAL A 68 -2.69 1.52 -11.43
C VAL A 68 -3.59 0.81 -12.44
N TYR A 69 -3.01 0.07 -13.39
CA TYR A 69 -3.78 -0.66 -14.41
C TYR A 69 -4.49 -1.90 -13.84
N LEU A 70 -3.93 -2.58 -12.84
CA LEU A 70 -4.63 -3.65 -12.11
C LEU A 70 -5.85 -3.09 -11.37
N THR A 71 -5.68 -1.97 -10.66
CA THR A 71 -6.78 -1.30 -9.95
C THR A 71 -7.86 -0.81 -10.90
N SER A 72 -7.46 -0.20 -12.02
CA SER A 72 -8.37 0.24 -13.08
C SER A 72 -9.12 -0.95 -13.71
N SER A 73 -8.46 -2.10 -13.88
CA SER A 73 -9.10 -3.32 -14.36
C SER A 73 -10.15 -3.85 -13.38
N THR A 74 -9.83 -3.90 -12.08
CA THR A 74 -10.75 -4.36 -11.04
C THR A 74 -11.97 -3.45 -10.93
N THR A 75 -11.76 -2.14 -10.98
CA THR A 75 -12.86 -1.16 -10.97
C THR A 75 -13.72 -1.21 -12.24
N ALA A 76 -13.11 -1.44 -13.41
CA ALA A 76 -13.85 -1.62 -14.65
C ALA A 76 -14.72 -2.88 -14.65
N LYS A 77 -14.24 -3.96 -14.03
CA LYS A 77 -14.95 -5.25 -13.92
C LYS A 77 -16.26 -5.14 -13.15
N VAL A 78 -16.29 -4.34 -12.07
CA VAL A 78 -17.48 -4.22 -11.20
C VAL A 78 -18.55 -3.30 -11.80
N ARG A 79 -18.23 -2.55 -12.86
CA ARG A 79 -19.10 -1.59 -13.53
C ARG A 79 -19.59 -2.16 -14.88
N PRO A 80 -20.91 -2.41 -15.06
CA PRO A 80 -21.44 -3.06 -16.27
C PRO A 80 -21.13 -2.33 -17.59
N ASP A 81 -21.05 -1.00 -17.55
CA ASP A 81 -20.74 -0.12 -18.67
C ASP A 81 -19.27 -0.17 -19.10
N THR A 82 -18.37 -0.58 -18.20
CA THR A 82 -16.92 -0.63 -18.44
C THR A 82 -16.32 -2.03 -18.43
N ALA A 83 -17.10 -3.07 -18.13
CA ALA A 83 -16.63 -4.45 -17.99
C ALA A 83 -15.87 -4.96 -19.23
N GLN A 84 -16.28 -4.52 -20.43
CA GLN A 84 -15.60 -4.87 -21.69
C GLN A 84 -14.12 -4.41 -21.76
N PHE A 85 -13.74 -3.39 -20.98
CA PHE A 85 -12.38 -2.85 -20.95
C PHE A 85 -11.46 -3.59 -19.97
N GLU A 86 -12.00 -4.40 -19.04
CA GLU A 86 -11.23 -5.14 -18.02
C GLU A 86 -10.05 -5.90 -18.66
N LYS A 87 -10.33 -6.71 -19.67
CA LYS A 87 -9.31 -7.56 -20.31
C LYS A 87 -8.19 -6.73 -20.94
N LYS A 88 -8.53 -5.58 -21.54
CA LYS A 88 -7.55 -4.67 -22.13
C LYS A 88 -6.65 -4.07 -21.04
N LEU A 89 -7.25 -3.54 -19.97
CA LEU A 89 -6.52 -2.94 -18.84
C LEU A 89 -5.60 -3.95 -18.15
N LYS A 90 -6.07 -5.19 -17.94
CA LYS A 90 -5.24 -6.28 -17.42
C LYS A 90 -4.08 -6.62 -18.34
N GLY A 91 -4.25 -6.49 -19.66
CA GLY A 91 -3.16 -6.63 -20.64
C GLY A 91 -2.08 -5.57 -20.45
N VAL A 92 -2.48 -4.31 -20.23
CA VAL A 92 -1.54 -3.21 -19.97
C VAL A 92 -0.83 -3.39 -18.63
N ALA A 93 -1.53 -3.83 -17.59
CA ALA A 93 -0.90 -4.18 -16.31
C ALA A 93 0.21 -5.23 -16.48
N LYS A 94 -0.07 -6.31 -17.21
CA LYS A 94 0.92 -7.36 -17.50
C LYS A 94 2.13 -6.85 -18.27
N PHE A 95 1.94 -5.89 -19.17
CA PHE A 95 3.04 -5.24 -19.86
C PHE A 95 3.99 -4.53 -18.89
N PHE A 96 3.46 -3.75 -17.94
CA PHE A 96 4.29 -3.07 -16.94
C PHE A 96 4.92 -4.02 -15.91
N ILE A 97 4.24 -5.10 -15.54
CA ILE A 97 4.83 -6.17 -14.70
C ILE A 97 6.04 -6.76 -15.43
N PHE A 98 5.89 -7.10 -16.70
CA PHE A 98 6.99 -7.61 -17.52
C PHE A 98 8.17 -6.64 -17.58
N LEU A 99 7.91 -5.35 -17.86
CA LEU A 99 8.97 -4.34 -17.86
C LEU A 99 9.68 -4.22 -16.50
N SER A 100 8.94 -4.31 -15.40
CA SER A 100 9.51 -4.25 -14.05
C SER A 100 10.45 -5.43 -13.80
N ILE A 101 10.03 -6.64 -14.16
CA ILE A 101 10.82 -7.86 -14.02
C ILE A 101 12.08 -7.79 -14.90
N GLU A 102 11.96 -7.38 -16.16
CA GLU A 102 13.11 -7.29 -17.05
C GLU A 102 14.10 -6.20 -16.62
N LEU A 103 13.61 -5.07 -16.11
CA LEU A 103 14.47 -4.01 -15.59
C LEU A 103 15.18 -4.43 -14.30
N ALA A 104 14.51 -5.20 -13.44
CA ALA A 104 15.07 -5.75 -12.21
C ALA A 104 16.21 -6.75 -12.44
N LYS A 105 16.24 -7.40 -13.61
CA LYS A 105 17.34 -8.28 -14.05
C LYS A 105 18.56 -7.52 -14.58
N SER A 106 18.46 -6.21 -14.80
CA SER A 106 19.54 -5.43 -15.39
C SER A 106 20.61 -5.06 -14.36
N ASP A 107 21.86 -4.91 -14.82
CA ASP A 107 22.98 -4.51 -13.95
C ASP A 107 22.65 -3.23 -13.18
N GLY A 108 22.83 -3.29 -11.86
CA GLY A 108 22.60 -2.18 -10.92
C GLY A 108 21.28 -2.26 -10.16
N ILE A 109 20.37 -3.17 -10.51
CA ILE A 109 19.17 -3.47 -9.73
C ILE A 109 19.26 -4.91 -9.21
N HIS A 110 19.04 -5.08 -7.90
CA HIS A 110 19.10 -6.38 -7.23
C HIS A 110 17.79 -6.69 -6.51
N GLN A 111 16.68 -6.66 -7.26
CA GLN A 111 15.37 -7.10 -6.78
C GLN A 111 14.96 -8.37 -7.51
N ASP A 112 14.52 -9.39 -6.77
CA ASP A 112 14.00 -10.62 -7.37
C ASP A 112 12.52 -10.48 -7.77
N ASP A 113 12.07 -11.36 -8.67
CA ASP A 113 10.72 -11.35 -9.24
C ASP A 113 9.61 -11.41 -8.15
N ASN A 114 9.83 -12.15 -7.05
CA ASN A 114 8.83 -12.25 -5.97
C ASN A 114 8.70 -10.93 -5.20
N GLN A 115 9.81 -10.22 -4.99
CA GLN A 115 9.78 -8.89 -4.37
C GLN A 115 9.08 -7.88 -5.29
N ILE A 116 9.29 -7.96 -6.61
CA ILE A 116 8.56 -7.12 -7.58
C ILE A 116 7.06 -7.38 -7.52
N GLU A 117 6.63 -8.64 -7.55
CA GLU A 117 5.22 -9.00 -7.48
C GLU A 117 4.58 -8.52 -6.17
N LYS A 118 5.29 -8.70 -5.04
CA LYS A 118 4.83 -8.23 -3.73
C LYS A 118 4.70 -6.70 -3.67
N ASP A 119 5.69 -5.97 -4.18
CA ASP A 119 5.63 -4.50 -4.22
C ASP A 119 4.44 -4.01 -5.05
N ILE A 120 4.15 -4.68 -6.16
CA ILE A 120 2.99 -4.36 -7.01
C ILE A 120 1.68 -4.67 -6.29
N ASP A 121 1.59 -5.77 -5.55
CA ASP A 121 0.39 -6.14 -4.78
C ASP A 121 0.13 -5.16 -3.61
N ASP A 122 1.20 -4.73 -2.93
CA ASP A 122 1.14 -3.70 -1.89
C ASP A 122 0.64 -2.36 -2.48
N LEU A 123 1.15 -1.97 -3.65
CA LEU A 123 0.70 -0.76 -4.36
C LEU A 123 -0.74 -0.90 -4.85
N TYR A 124 -1.12 -2.06 -5.39
CA TYR A 124 -2.50 -2.34 -5.83
C TYR A 124 -3.48 -2.19 -4.66
N THR A 125 -3.15 -2.77 -3.51
CA THR A 125 -3.92 -2.66 -2.27
C THR A 125 -4.02 -1.20 -1.81
N TYR A 126 -2.92 -0.45 -1.91
CA TYR A 126 -2.90 0.98 -1.61
C TYR A 126 -3.87 1.77 -2.51
N TYR A 127 -3.82 1.60 -3.83
CA TYR A 127 -4.73 2.31 -4.73
C TYR A 127 -6.20 1.93 -4.51
N LEU A 128 -6.50 0.68 -4.16
CA LEU A 128 -7.87 0.30 -3.79
C LEU A 128 -8.34 1.04 -2.53
N ALA A 129 -7.49 1.14 -1.52
CA ALA A 129 -7.80 1.88 -0.30
C ALA A 129 -7.97 3.39 -0.59
N ASP A 130 -7.10 3.97 -1.41
CA ASP A 130 -7.19 5.37 -1.86
C ASP A 130 -8.52 5.66 -2.56
N ILE A 131 -8.97 4.78 -3.46
CA ILE A 131 -10.27 4.92 -4.15
C ILE A 131 -11.44 4.89 -3.16
N GLU A 132 -11.43 3.99 -2.18
CA GLU A 132 -12.51 3.91 -1.20
C GLU A 132 -12.47 5.08 -0.20
N ASN A 133 -11.30 5.58 0.16
CA ASN A 133 -11.14 6.73 1.05
C ASN A 133 -11.57 8.06 0.38
N ASN A 134 -11.38 8.19 -0.94
CA ASN A 134 -11.77 9.37 -1.72
C ASN A 134 -13.16 9.24 -2.39
N LYS A 135 -13.95 8.27 -1.94
CA LYS A 135 -15.32 8.06 -2.40
C LYS A 135 -16.26 9.04 -1.72
N ASP A 136 -16.99 9.82 -2.53
CA ASP A 136 -18.05 10.68 -2.04
C ASP A 136 -19.22 9.84 -1.47
N THR A 137 -20.03 10.48 -0.64
CA THR A 137 -21.22 9.87 -0.02
C THR A 137 -22.27 9.40 -1.03
N ASP A 138 -22.26 9.93 -2.25
CA ASP A 138 -23.12 9.48 -3.36
C ASP A 138 -22.53 8.29 -4.15
N GLY A 139 -21.34 7.83 -3.76
CA GLY A 139 -20.61 6.73 -4.41
C GLY A 139 -19.79 7.15 -5.63
N SER A 140 -19.76 8.44 -5.98
CA SER A 140 -18.82 8.98 -6.96
C SER A 140 -17.40 9.02 -6.39
N TYR A 141 -16.39 8.96 -7.26
CA TYR A 141 -15.00 8.98 -6.85
C TYR A 141 -14.44 10.37 -7.12
N LYS A 142 -14.09 11.10 -6.06
CA LYS A 142 -13.35 12.35 -6.16
C LYS A 142 -11.86 12.07 -6.28
N ASP A 143 -11.13 13.13 -6.64
CA ASP A 143 -9.67 13.20 -6.75
C ASP A 143 -8.96 12.20 -5.85
N GLY A 144 -8.01 11.46 -6.44
CA GLY A 144 -7.20 10.46 -5.76
C GLY A 144 -5.94 10.15 -6.55
N LEU A 145 -5.00 9.45 -5.93
CA LEU A 145 -3.69 9.18 -6.53
C LEU A 145 -3.84 8.36 -7.82
N LEU A 146 -4.86 7.48 -7.91
CA LEU A 146 -5.17 6.75 -9.14
C LEU A 146 -5.51 7.69 -10.32
N GLN A 147 -6.33 8.72 -10.08
CA GLN A 147 -6.75 9.66 -11.13
C GLN A 147 -5.61 10.57 -11.59
N GLN A 148 -4.65 10.84 -10.70
CA GLN A 148 -3.42 11.57 -11.05
C GLN A 148 -2.45 10.69 -11.83
N ASP A 149 -2.24 9.43 -11.41
CA ASP A 149 -1.22 8.58 -11.99
C ASP A 149 -1.65 7.87 -13.29
N LEU A 150 -2.96 7.65 -13.49
CA LEU A 150 -3.46 6.94 -14.68
C LEU A 150 -3.14 7.66 -16.00
N PRO A 151 -3.34 8.99 -16.15
CA PRO A 151 -2.93 9.72 -17.35
C PRO A 151 -1.43 9.60 -17.66
N VAL A 152 -0.61 9.63 -16.61
CA VAL A 152 0.84 9.50 -16.70
C VAL A 152 1.23 8.11 -17.21
N CYS A 153 0.70 7.07 -16.57
CA CYS A 153 0.91 5.69 -16.99
C CYS A 153 0.35 5.40 -18.39
N SER A 154 -0.74 6.04 -18.79
CA SER A 154 -1.26 6.00 -20.17
C SER A 154 -0.26 6.61 -21.15
N SER A 155 0.31 7.77 -20.82
CA SER A 155 1.29 8.44 -21.69
C SER A 155 2.54 7.59 -21.89
N ILE A 156 3.05 6.97 -20.81
CA ILE A 156 4.17 6.02 -20.88
C ILE A 156 3.83 4.82 -21.76
N TYR A 157 2.63 4.25 -21.61
CA TYR A 157 2.20 3.10 -22.41
C TYR A 157 2.01 3.44 -23.90
N GLU A 158 1.48 4.61 -24.24
CA GLU A 158 1.37 5.01 -25.65
C GLU A 158 2.74 5.30 -26.26
N ALA A 159 3.64 5.95 -25.52
CA ALA A 159 5.02 6.17 -25.95
C ALA A 159 5.75 4.84 -26.21
N SER A 160 5.54 3.82 -25.36
CA SER A 160 6.20 2.52 -25.51
C SER A 160 5.72 1.70 -26.71
N LYS A 161 4.53 1.97 -27.25
CA LYS A 161 4.05 1.34 -28.49
C LYS A 161 4.66 1.93 -29.76
N SER A 162 5.24 3.13 -29.66
CA SER A 162 5.83 3.84 -30.80
C SER A 162 7.31 3.50 -31.02
N LEU A 163 7.88 2.67 -30.15
CA LEU A 163 9.23 2.11 -30.21
C LEU A 163 9.21 0.72 -30.89
#